data_AF-A0A8T1SPL6-F1
#
_entry.id   AF-A0A8T1SPL6-F1
#
_cell.length_a   1.000
_cell.length_b   1.000
_cell.length_c   1.000
_cell.angle_alpha   90.00
_cell.angle_beta   90.00
_cell.angle_gamma   90.00
#
_symmetry.space_group_name_H-M   'P 1'
#
loop_
_entity.id
_entity.type
_entity.pdbx_description
1 polymer ?
#
loop_
_entity_poly.entity_id
_entity_poly.type
_entity_poly.pdbx_seq_one_letter_code
_entity_poly.pdbx_strand_id
1 'polypeptide(L)'
;MKALLLVLLFYVASSSAFPVAPETEDKVQLVENYLQHFYNLETDKQSRFKNKNIKTVTEKLKEMQAFFGLKVTGKPDVDTLEVMKKPRCGVPDVGQYVLTDGNPKWERKNLTYRIVNYTPDMNQADVEKAIQKAFKVWSDVSPLTFKRIYDGNADIMMSFETGDHRDNSPFDGPNGLLAHAFQPGNGIGGDVHFDEEEYWTKGSNGYNLFFVAAHELGHSLGLSHSTDPGALMYPTYSYIEPNEFHLPQDDINGIQTVYGPSDNPVKPTGPTTPGTCDPKLTFDAVATMRGELLFFKDRYFWRKHPQMTEVDLNFISLFWPNLPSGIQAAYENVERDQVFLFKENKYWVLSGYDLVYNHPKSIYDFGFPKNVKRINAAFSDENSGKTYFFVGDKYWRYDENSRSMDQGYPKKIINDFRGIGKKIDAAFQSGRYIYFFIGTRQFQFDPNVKRVVSVMKSNSWFNC
;
A
#
# COMPACT_ATOMS: atom_id res chain seq x y z
N MET A 1 -58.20 16.28 55.25
CA MET A 1 -58.04 14.96 54.60
C MET A 1 -57.66 15.25 53.16
N LYS A 2 -56.36 15.36 52.86
CA LYS A 2 -55.45 14.28 52.43
C LYS A 2 -55.78 13.80 50.99
N ALA A 3 -54.73 13.84 50.15
CA ALA A 3 -54.63 13.34 48.77
C ALA A 3 -55.45 14.15 47.74
N LEU A 4 -54.93 14.74 46.66
CA LEU A 4 -53.75 14.47 45.83
C LEU A 4 -53.26 15.83 45.28
N LEU A 5 -52.08 16.29 45.68
CA LEU A 5 -51.46 17.51 45.17
C LEU A 5 -49.95 17.26 45.14
N LEU A 6 -49.52 16.53 44.12
CA LEU A 6 -48.12 16.33 43.77
C LEU A 6 -48.05 15.78 42.34
N VAL A 7 -47.08 16.30 41.59
CA VAL A 7 -46.71 15.95 40.21
C VAL A 7 -47.46 16.72 39.12
N LEU A 8 -47.21 18.03 39.06
CA LEU A 8 -47.24 18.81 37.81
C LEU A 8 -46.23 19.96 37.94
N LEU A 9 -44.96 19.60 38.16
CA LEU A 9 -43.82 20.51 38.15
C LEU A 9 -42.69 19.84 37.37
N PHE A 10 -42.26 20.54 36.32
CA PHE A 10 -41.04 20.34 35.53
C PHE A 10 -40.94 19.08 34.63
N TYR A 11 -41.60 19.14 33.47
CA TYR A 11 -41.03 18.61 32.23
C TYR A 11 -40.78 19.77 31.26
N VAL A 12 -39.79 20.60 31.58
CA VAL A 12 -39.03 21.27 30.53
C VAL A 12 -37.92 20.29 30.20
N ALA A 13 -38.15 19.47 29.18
CA ALA A 13 -37.06 18.76 28.54
C ALA A 13 -36.14 19.84 27.96
N SER A 14 -35.07 20.15 28.67
CA SER A 14 -33.90 20.77 28.06
C SER A 14 -33.41 19.82 26.99
N SER A 15 -33.87 20.03 25.76
CA SER A 15 -33.24 19.45 24.57
C SER A 15 -31.87 20.08 24.45
N SER A 16 -30.92 19.59 25.23
CA SER A 16 -29.51 19.67 24.91
C SER A 16 -29.30 18.74 23.73
N ALA A 17 -29.69 19.18 22.53
CA ALA A 17 -29.08 18.66 21.33
C ALA A 17 -27.60 19.01 21.46
N PHE A 18 -26.79 18.01 21.82
CA PHE A 18 -25.35 18.11 21.66
C PHE A 18 -25.11 18.54 20.22
N PRO A 19 -24.30 19.58 19.97
CA PRO A 19 -23.92 19.89 18.60
C PRO A 19 -23.19 18.68 18.03
N VAL A 20 -23.75 18.08 16.98
CA VAL A 20 -22.97 17.23 16.10
C VAL A 20 -22.07 18.18 15.32
N ALA A 21 -20.79 18.22 15.67
CA ALA A 21 -19.69 18.71 14.83
C ALA A 21 -18.51 17.73 15.06
N PRO A 22 -17.60 17.44 14.09
CA PRO A 22 -17.29 18.12 12.83
C PRO A 22 -17.02 17.16 11.63
N GLU A 23 -17.45 15.88 11.68
CA GLU A 23 -16.95 14.85 10.74
C GLU A 23 -17.11 15.18 9.24
N THR A 24 -18.14 15.92 8.86
CA THR A 24 -18.36 16.33 7.46
C THR A 24 -17.54 17.54 7.05
N GLU A 25 -17.22 18.43 7.98
CA GLU A 25 -16.47 19.66 7.72
C GLU A 25 -14.97 19.32 7.55
N ASP A 26 -14.45 18.44 8.40
CA ASP A 26 -13.07 17.93 8.29
C ASP A 26 -12.82 17.16 6.99
N LYS A 27 -13.80 16.36 6.53
CA LYS A 27 -13.70 15.61 5.27
C LYS A 27 -13.65 16.52 4.04
N VAL A 28 -14.44 17.60 4.05
CA VAL A 28 -14.44 18.57 2.93
C VAL A 28 -13.12 19.32 2.90
N GLN A 29 -12.63 19.78 4.05
CA GLN A 29 -11.36 20.50 4.13
C GLN A 29 -10.17 19.63 3.68
N LEU A 30 -10.13 18.36 4.09
CA LEU A 30 -9.11 17.42 3.64
C LEU A 30 -9.07 17.30 2.11
N VAL A 31 -10.23 17.09 1.48
CA VAL A 31 -10.33 16.92 0.02
C VAL A 31 -9.92 18.20 -0.69
N GLU A 32 -10.42 19.36 -0.26
CA GLU A 32 -10.08 20.63 -0.89
C GLU A 32 -8.59 20.94 -0.77
N ASN A 33 -8.00 20.77 0.42
CA ASN A 33 -6.57 20.97 0.62
C ASN A 33 -5.76 20.01 -0.25
N TYR A 34 -6.09 18.73 -0.26
CA TYR A 34 -5.38 17.73 -1.04
C TYR A 34 -5.39 18.06 -2.55
N LEU A 35 -6.55 18.42 -3.09
CA LEU A 35 -6.68 18.75 -4.51
C LEU A 35 -6.02 20.09 -4.86
N GLN A 36 -5.97 21.05 -3.93
CA GLN A 36 -5.21 22.30 -4.10
C GLN A 36 -3.71 22.03 -4.23
N HIS A 37 -3.17 21.20 -3.33
CA HIS A 37 -1.74 20.92 -3.29
C HIS A 37 -1.30 20.04 -4.47
N PHE A 38 -2.02 18.96 -4.77
CA PHE A 38 -1.52 17.95 -5.72
C PHE A 38 -2.18 17.95 -7.09
N TYR A 39 -3.36 18.58 -7.24
CA TYR A 39 -4.17 18.52 -8.46
C TYR A 39 -4.49 19.90 -9.05
N ASN A 40 -3.76 20.95 -8.64
CA ASN A 40 -3.92 22.33 -9.12
C ASN A 40 -5.37 22.83 -9.03
N LEU A 41 -6.09 22.51 -7.95
CA LEU A 41 -7.43 23.05 -7.72
C LEU A 41 -7.33 24.55 -7.42
N GLU A 42 -7.80 25.39 -8.34
CA GLU A 42 -7.85 26.84 -8.15
C GLU A 42 -8.91 27.23 -7.11
N THR A 43 -8.50 27.87 -6.01
CA THR A 43 -9.44 28.53 -5.08
C THR A 43 -9.73 29.94 -5.53
N ASP A 44 -10.87 30.15 -6.17
CA ASP A 44 -11.33 31.48 -6.52
C ASP A 44 -11.82 32.21 -5.25
N LYS A 45 -10.93 32.95 -4.57
CA LYS A 45 -11.22 33.71 -3.34
C LYS A 45 -12.28 34.82 -3.54
N GLN A 46 -12.82 35.02 -4.75
CA GLN A 46 -13.82 36.05 -5.08
C GLN A 46 -15.07 35.58 -5.84
N SER A 47 -15.28 34.29 -6.10
CA SER A 47 -16.42 33.85 -6.93
C SER A 47 -17.75 33.78 -6.16
N ARG A 48 -18.70 34.63 -6.56
CA ARG A 48 -20.12 34.62 -6.14
C ARG A 48 -20.92 33.37 -6.57
N PHE A 49 -20.29 32.27 -7.01
CA PHE A 49 -20.97 31.11 -7.58
C PHE A 49 -20.47 29.76 -7.01
N LYS A 50 -21.04 29.34 -5.87
CA LYS A 50 -20.80 28.02 -5.22
C LYS A 50 -20.89 26.82 -6.19
N ASN A 51 -21.73 26.88 -7.22
CA ASN A 51 -21.92 25.78 -8.18
C ASN A 51 -20.74 25.55 -9.14
N LYS A 52 -19.90 26.55 -9.41
CA LYS A 52 -18.73 26.38 -10.30
C LYS A 52 -17.62 25.62 -9.58
N ASN A 53 -17.35 25.96 -8.31
CA ASN A 53 -16.34 25.29 -7.48
C ASN A 53 -16.65 23.81 -7.24
N ILE A 54 -17.92 23.44 -7.01
CA ILE A 54 -18.32 22.04 -6.80
C ILE A 54 -18.02 21.18 -8.04
N LYS A 55 -18.20 21.73 -9.25
CA LYS A 55 -17.86 21.03 -10.50
C LYS A 55 -16.36 20.83 -10.63
N THR A 56 -15.56 21.86 -10.35
CA THR A 56 -14.09 21.78 -10.40
C THR A 56 -13.53 20.77 -9.39
N VAL A 57 -14.04 20.76 -8.15
CA VAL A 57 -13.65 19.76 -7.13
C VAL A 57 -14.00 18.35 -7.60
N THR A 58 -15.20 18.15 -8.16
CA THR A 58 -15.63 16.84 -8.67
C THR A 58 -14.72 16.34 -9.79
N GLU A 59 -14.29 17.23 -10.69
CA GLU A 59 -13.38 16.90 -11.80
C GLU A 59 -11.98 16.55 -11.31
N LYS A 60 -11.39 17.37 -10.43
CA LYS A 60 -10.08 17.09 -9.83
C LYS A 60 -10.08 15.84 -8.96
N LEU A 61 -11.18 15.55 -8.28
CA LEU A 61 -11.33 14.31 -7.53
C LEU A 61 -11.37 13.08 -8.46
N LYS A 62 -11.97 13.19 -9.64
CA LYS A 62 -11.94 12.12 -10.64
C LYS A 62 -10.54 11.90 -11.22
N GLU A 63 -9.79 12.98 -11.47
CA GLU A 63 -8.38 12.89 -11.89
C GLU A 63 -7.55 12.16 -10.83
N MET A 64 -7.69 12.55 -9.56
CA MET A 64 -7.02 11.89 -8.42
C MET A 64 -7.42 10.42 -8.30
N GLN A 65 -8.72 10.11 -8.35
CA GLN A 65 -9.17 8.73 -8.30
C GLN A 65 -8.60 7.90 -9.45
N ALA A 66 -8.55 8.44 -10.67
CA ALA A 66 -7.95 7.76 -11.81
C ALA A 66 -6.44 7.54 -11.64
N PHE A 67 -5.72 8.52 -11.12
CA PHE A 67 -4.28 8.43 -10.85
C PHE A 67 -3.95 7.27 -9.89
N PHE A 68 -4.70 7.16 -8.80
CA PHE A 68 -4.53 6.14 -7.77
C PHE A 68 -5.21 4.80 -8.12
N GLY A 69 -5.76 4.65 -9.33
CA GLY A 69 -6.47 3.44 -9.75
C GLY A 69 -7.74 3.14 -8.93
N LEU A 70 -8.33 4.16 -8.31
CA LEU A 70 -9.58 4.07 -7.55
C LEU A 70 -10.79 4.13 -8.49
N LYS A 71 -11.95 3.71 -7.97
CA LYS A 71 -13.23 3.92 -8.65
C LYS A 71 -13.46 5.42 -8.88
N VAL A 72 -13.56 5.80 -10.15
CA VAL A 72 -13.80 7.20 -10.56
C VAL A 72 -15.27 7.58 -10.34
N THR A 73 -15.58 8.06 -9.14
CA THR A 73 -16.93 8.49 -8.73
C THR A 73 -17.08 10.01 -8.72
N GLY A 74 -15.98 10.74 -8.53
CA GLY A 74 -15.97 12.17 -8.21
C GLY A 74 -16.57 12.47 -6.83
N LYS A 75 -16.61 11.49 -5.93
CA LYS A 75 -17.07 11.64 -4.54
C LYS A 75 -15.96 11.23 -3.57
N PRO A 76 -15.90 11.83 -2.38
CA PRO A 76 -14.93 11.46 -1.35
C PRO A 76 -15.36 10.16 -0.66
N ASP A 77 -15.29 9.06 -1.41
CA ASP A 77 -15.58 7.72 -0.90
C ASP A 77 -14.55 7.31 0.17
N VAL A 78 -14.89 6.31 0.99
CA VAL A 78 -14.03 5.85 2.09
C VAL A 78 -12.61 5.55 1.59
N ASP A 79 -12.47 4.79 0.50
CA ASP A 79 -11.17 4.44 -0.08
C ASP A 79 -10.40 5.68 -0.58
N THR A 80 -11.10 6.70 -1.10
CA THR A 80 -10.48 7.97 -1.54
C THR A 80 -9.91 8.74 -0.35
N LEU A 81 -10.69 8.85 0.73
CA LEU A 81 -10.26 9.54 1.94
C LEU A 81 -9.11 8.80 2.63
N GLU A 82 -9.10 7.47 2.59
CA GLU A 82 -8.00 6.68 3.16
C GLU A 82 -6.70 6.90 2.39
N VAL A 83 -6.73 6.98 1.04
CA VAL A 83 -5.55 7.32 0.25
C VAL A 83 -5.05 8.74 0.54
N MET A 84 -5.95 9.72 0.68
CA MET A 84 -5.58 11.13 0.93
C MET A 84 -4.86 11.34 2.26
N LYS A 85 -5.08 10.47 3.24
CA LYS A 85 -4.42 10.54 4.56
C LYS A 85 -3.05 9.87 4.60
N LYS A 86 -2.67 9.13 3.56
CA LYS A 86 -1.40 8.39 3.58
C LYS A 86 -0.23 9.35 3.41
N PRO A 87 0.88 9.12 4.14
CA PRO A 87 2.10 9.89 3.96
C PRO A 87 2.62 9.75 2.52
N ARG A 88 3.08 10.85 1.94
CA ARG A 88 3.43 10.95 0.53
C ARG A 88 4.49 12.02 0.26
N CYS A 89 4.99 12.04 -0.97
CA CYS A 89 5.79 13.15 -1.50
C CYS A 89 4.94 14.43 -1.66
N GLY A 90 5.53 15.59 -1.40
CA GLY A 90 4.95 16.92 -1.53
C GLY A 90 4.80 17.42 -2.97
N VAL A 91 5.36 16.73 -3.96
CA VAL A 91 5.27 17.12 -5.38
C VAL A 91 3.85 16.85 -5.93
N PRO A 92 3.29 17.73 -6.77
CA PRO A 92 1.98 17.51 -7.41
C PRO A 92 1.94 16.28 -8.36
N ASP A 93 0.76 15.66 -8.48
CA ASP A 93 0.55 14.47 -9.33
C ASP A 93 0.18 14.82 -10.79
N VAL A 94 0.00 16.11 -11.06
CA VAL A 94 -0.39 16.64 -12.37
C VAL A 94 0.82 16.73 -13.30
N GLY A 95 0.89 15.80 -14.25
CA GLY A 95 1.95 15.73 -15.25
C GLY A 95 2.07 14.31 -15.82
N GLN A 96 2.71 14.14 -16.98
CA GLN A 96 3.04 12.79 -17.47
C GLN A 96 4.37 12.34 -16.85
N TYR A 97 4.45 11.09 -16.40
CA TYR A 97 5.59 10.51 -15.68
C TYR A 97 6.99 10.84 -16.27
N VAL A 98 7.09 10.86 -17.59
CA VAL A 98 8.35 11.10 -18.34
C VAL A 98 8.33 12.41 -19.14
N LEU A 99 7.13 12.99 -19.33
CA LEU A 99 6.93 14.19 -20.16
C LEU A 99 6.35 15.31 -19.30
N THR A 100 7.17 15.81 -18.37
CA THR A 100 6.88 17.02 -17.62
C THR A 100 6.86 18.23 -18.56
N ASP A 101 6.07 19.26 -18.26
CA ASP A 101 6.02 20.46 -19.09
C ASP A 101 7.42 21.07 -19.21
N GLY A 102 7.94 21.11 -20.45
CA GLY A 102 9.30 21.57 -20.76
C GLY A 102 10.40 20.50 -20.73
N ASN A 103 10.11 19.27 -20.30
CA ASN A 103 11.05 18.15 -20.16
C ASN A 103 12.40 18.54 -19.51
N PRO A 104 12.40 19.20 -18.33
CA PRO A 104 13.62 19.54 -17.63
C PRO A 104 14.49 18.31 -17.39
N LYS A 105 15.71 18.35 -17.91
CA LYS A 105 16.74 17.32 -17.72
C LYS A 105 18.08 18.00 -17.51
N TRP A 106 18.99 17.31 -16.82
CA TRP A 106 20.37 17.77 -16.76
C TRP A 106 21.08 17.55 -18.09
N GLU A 107 21.69 18.61 -18.63
CA GLU A 107 22.53 18.51 -19.83
C GLU A 107 23.84 17.75 -19.58
N ARG A 108 24.29 17.72 -18.33
CA ARG A 108 25.49 17.00 -17.90
C ARG A 108 25.11 15.72 -17.17
N LYS A 109 25.94 14.70 -17.35
CA LYS A 109 25.78 13.41 -16.68
C LYS A 109 26.52 13.31 -15.34
N ASN A 110 27.51 14.17 -15.13
CA ASN A 110 28.28 14.21 -13.90
C ASN A 110 27.73 15.35 -13.03
N LEU A 111 26.90 14.98 -12.06
CA LEU A 111 26.21 15.90 -11.18
C LEU A 111 26.90 15.92 -9.82
N THR A 112 26.81 17.06 -9.14
CA THR A 112 27.30 17.26 -7.79
C THR A 112 26.14 17.35 -6.82
N TYR A 113 26.34 16.87 -5.59
CA TYR A 113 25.36 17.05 -4.54
C TYR A 113 26.03 17.48 -3.23
N ARG A 114 25.26 18.14 -2.37
CA ARG A 114 25.70 18.57 -1.06
C ARG A 114 24.60 18.37 -0.02
N ILE A 115 24.98 17.78 1.11
CA ILE A 115 24.13 17.72 2.31
C ILE A 115 24.41 19.00 3.11
N VAL A 116 23.41 19.86 3.25
CA VAL A 116 23.53 21.19 3.85
C VAL A 116 23.49 21.10 5.38
N ASN A 117 22.54 20.35 5.91
CA ASN A 117 22.36 20.05 7.34
C ASN A 117 21.95 18.58 7.52
N TYR A 118 21.78 18.15 8.77
CA TYR A 118 21.46 16.76 9.12
C TYR A 118 20.36 16.71 10.17
N THR A 119 19.49 15.73 10.03
CA THR A 119 18.54 15.36 11.09
C THR A 119 19.25 14.87 12.36
N PRO A 120 18.77 15.25 13.56
CA PRO A 120 19.25 14.70 14.83
C PRO A 120 18.78 13.26 15.09
N ASP A 121 17.81 12.73 14.32
CA ASP A 121 17.26 11.38 14.52
C ASP A 121 18.25 10.27 14.14
N MET A 122 19.20 10.59 13.26
CA MET A 122 20.16 9.64 12.70
C MET A 122 21.59 10.17 12.85
N ASN A 123 22.54 9.27 13.07
CA ASN A 123 23.95 9.64 13.01
C ASN A 123 24.30 10.13 11.59
N GLN A 124 25.15 11.15 11.49
CA GLN A 124 25.53 11.74 10.19
C GLN A 124 26.02 10.68 9.20
N ALA A 125 26.85 9.72 9.63
CA ALA A 125 27.34 8.65 8.78
C ALA A 125 26.22 7.75 8.21
N ASP A 126 25.12 7.57 8.95
CA ASP A 126 23.96 6.82 8.49
C ASP A 126 23.14 7.62 7.46
N VAL A 127 22.99 8.93 7.67
CA VAL A 127 22.38 9.85 6.68
C VAL A 127 23.19 9.84 5.39
N GLU A 128 24.51 10.04 5.47
CA GLU A 128 25.40 10.03 4.31
C GLU A 128 25.31 8.71 3.54
N LYS A 129 25.25 7.57 4.25
CA LYS A 129 25.10 6.25 3.64
C LYS A 129 23.75 6.08 2.97
N ALA A 130 22.66 6.56 3.57
CA ALA A 130 21.32 6.51 2.99
C ALA A 130 21.27 7.32 1.68
N ILE A 131 21.76 8.56 1.70
CA ILE A 131 21.82 9.44 0.53
C ILE A 131 22.73 8.86 -0.56
N GLN A 132 23.91 8.34 -0.21
CA GLN A 132 24.80 7.68 -1.17
C GLN A 132 24.13 6.47 -1.82
N LYS A 133 23.40 5.66 -1.03
CA LYS A 133 22.65 4.51 -1.56
C LYS A 133 21.53 4.98 -2.49
N ALA A 134 20.84 6.07 -2.18
CA ALA A 134 19.78 6.65 -3.01
C ALA A 134 20.31 7.11 -4.39
N PHE A 135 21.44 7.84 -4.44
CA PHE A 135 22.10 8.16 -5.71
C PHE A 135 22.52 6.92 -6.49
N LYS A 136 23.00 5.89 -5.78
CA LYS A 136 23.45 4.64 -6.41
C LYS A 136 22.32 3.95 -7.20
N VAL A 137 21.10 3.99 -6.68
CA VAL A 137 19.90 3.42 -7.35
C VAL A 137 19.79 3.93 -8.78
N TRP A 138 19.96 5.23 -8.99
CA TRP A 138 19.86 5.87 -10.30
C TRP A 138 21.12 5.70 -11.15
N SER A 139 22.32 5.79 -10.56
CA SER A 139 23.57 5.61 -11.31
C SER A 139 23.80 4.18 -11.80
N ASP A 140 23.23 3.17 -11.12
CA ASP A 140 23.41 1.77 -11.53
C ASP A 140 22.74 1.46 -12.88
N VAL A 141 21.67 2.19 -13.21
CA VAL A 141 20.80 1.93 -14.37
C VAL A 141 20.90 2.99 -15.46
N SER A 142 21.69 4.05 -15.26
CA SER A 142 21.86 5.18 -16.18
C SER A 142 23.34 5.57 -16.31
N PRO A 143 23.73 6.44 -17.26
CA PRO A 143 25.11 6.91 -17.37
C PRO A 143 25.43 8.07 -16.41
N LEU A 144 24.53 8.39 -15.47
CA LEU A 144 24.72 9.47 -14.50
C LEU A 144 25.78 9.10 -13.47
N THR A 145 26.57 10.07 -13.04
CA THR A 145 27.49 9.95 -11.91
C THR A 145 27.27 11.09 -10.94
N PHE A 146 27.45 10.80 -9.66
CA PHE A 146 27.19 11.74 -8.58
C PHE A 146 28.44 11.92 -7.72
N LYS A 147 28.84 13.17 -7.54
CA LYS A 147 29.99 13.52 -6.70
C LYS A 147 29.56 14.43 -5.57
N ARG A 148 29.77 13.98 -4.34
CA ARG A 148 29.57 14.81 -3.17
C ARG A 148 30.59 15.95 -3.13
N ILE A 149 30.11 17.15 -2.84
CA ILE A 149 30.93 18.31 -2.47
C ILE A 149 30.57 18.76 -1.05
N TYR A 150 31.50 19.47 -0.40
CA TYR A 150 31.38 19.85 1.01
C TYR A 150 31.27 21.37 1.22
N ASP A 151 31.54 22.14 0.17
CA ASP A 151 31.49 23.60 0.18
C ASP A 151 30.99 24.11 -1.18
N GLY A 152 30.49 25.35 -1.20
CA GLY A 152 29.87 25.95 -2.38
C GLY A 152 28.49 25.36 -2.74
N ASN A 153 27.99 25.73 -3.91
CA ASN A 153 26.71 25.26 -4.43
C ASN A 153 26.92 24.03 -5.31
N ALA A 154 26.09 23.01 -5.08
CA ALA A 154 26.03 21.80 -5.89
C ALA A 154 24.90 21.90 -6.93
N ASP A 155 24.81 20.92 -7.82
CA ASP A 155 23.64 20.78 -8.71
C ASP A 155 22.40 20.33 -7.93
N ILE A 156 22.58 19.58 -6.83
CA ILE A 156 21.51 19.12 -5.94
C ILE A 156 21.89 19.43 -4.49
N MET A 157 21.23 20.41 -3.88
CA MET A 157 21.35 20.71 -2.46
C MET A 157 20.30 19.90 -1.69
N MET A 158 20.72 19.29 -0.59
CA MET A 158 19.85 18.46 0.23
C MET A 158 19.81 19.01 1.65
N SER A 159 18.63 19.34 2.14
CA SER A 159 18.44 19.85 3.51
C SER A 159 17.21 19.26 4.17
N PHE A 160 17.23 19.30 5.50
CA PHE A 160 16.11 18.98 6.36
C PHE A 160 15.55 20.29 6.90
N GLU A 161 14.27 20.55 6.66
CA GLU A 161 13.61 21.82 6.90
C GLU A 161 12.28 21.60 7.66
N THR A 162 11.70 22.66 8.22
CA THR A 162 10.43 22.59 8.97
C THR A 162 9.46 23.66 8.48
N GLY A 163 8.17 23.34 8.36
CA GLY A 163 7.13 24.30 7.99
C GLY A 163 7.50 25.16 6.77
N ASP A 164 7.32 26.49 6.86
CA ASP A 164 7.75 27.43 5.81
C ASP A 164 9.29 27.59 5.79
N HIS A 165 9.90 27.13 4.71
CA HIS A 165 11.33 27.14 4.47
C HIS A 165 11.73 27.91 3.19
N ARG A 166 10.93 28.93 2.83
CA ARG A 166 11.27 29.99 1.86
C ARG A 166 11.36 29.57 0.39
N ASP A 167 10.76 28.44 0.02
CA ASP A 167 10.61 27.98 -1.36
C ASP A 167 9.15 28.01 -1.86
N ASN A 168 8.22 28.51 -1.04
CA ASN A 168 6.76 28.53 -1.21
C ASN A 168 6.06 27.15 -1.15
N SER A 169 6.74 26.12 -0.67
CA SER A 169 6.18 24.77 -0.48
C SER A 169 6.32 24.36 1.00
N PRO A 170 5.57 24.98 1.93
CA PRO A 170 5.74 24.69 3.35
C PRO A 170 5.34 23.25 3.68
N PHE A 171 6.07 22.62 4.62
CA PHE A 171 5.69 21.34 5.20
C PHE A 171 4.53 21.47 6.19
N ASP A 172 3.83 20.36 6.45
CA ASP A 172 2.60 20.29 7.24
C ASP A 172 2.78 19.73 8.66
N GLY A 173 4.01 19.41 9.04
CA GLY A 173 4.36 18.85 10.35
C GLY A 173 4.38 17.32 10.32
N PRO A 174 4.23 16.63 11.46
CA PRO A 174 4.41 15.18 11.50
C PRO A 174 3.36 14.40 10.70
N ASN A 175 3.83 13.47 9.87
CA ASN A 175 3.08 12.74 8.84
C ASN A 175 2.54 13.66 7.72
N GLY A 176 2.04 13.06 6.65
CA GLY A 176 1.51 13.83 5.51
C GLY A 176 2.61 14.02 4.48
N LEU A 177 3.22 15.22 4.42
CA LEU A 177 4.29 15.53 3.47
C LEU A 177 5.66 15.13 4.01
N LEU A 178 6.27 14.08 3.42
CA LEU A 178 7.56 13.60 3.93
C LEU A 178 8.76 14.41 3.44
N ALA A 179 8.68 14.85 2.19
CA ALA A 179 9.74 15.53 1.47
C ALA A 179 9.19 16.08 0.15
N HIS A 180 9.96 16.94 -0.50
CA HIS A 180 9.78 17.27 -1.91
C HIS A 180 11.12 17.57 -2.57
N ALA A 181 11.11 17.53 -3.90
CA ALA A 181 12.24 17.95 -4.70
C ALA A 181 11.83 18.76 -5.93
N PHE A 182 12.75 19.59 -6.39
CA PHE A 182 12.56 20.40 -7.57
C PHE A 182 13.12 19.69 -8.80
N GLN A 183 12.43 19.86 -9.93
CA GLN A 183 12.88 19.39 -11.23
C GLN A 183 14.26 19.99 -11.62
N PRO A 184 15.01 19.36 -12.54
CA PRO A 184 16.32 19.87 -12.99
C PRO A 184 16.27 21.33 -13.44
N GLY A 185 17.20 22.16 -12.96
CA GLY A 185 17.20 23.58 -13.29
C GLY A 185 18.30 24.39 -12.63
N ASN A 186 18.22 25.72 -12.79
CA ASN A 186 19.13 26.64 -12.11
C ASN A 186 18.57 27.04 -10.73
N GLY A 187 19.43 27.50 -9.83
CA GLY A 187 19.01 27.97 -8.51
C GLY A 187 18.61 26.79 -7.62
N ILE A 188 17.35 26.72 -7.24
CA ILE A 188 16.79 25.62 -6.43
C ILE A 188 16.45 24.36 -7.26
N GLY A 189 16.59 24.42 -8.58
CA GLY A 189 16.29 23.28 -9.44
C GLY A 189 17.22 22.10 -9.15
N GLY A 190 16.63 20.94 -8.84
CA GLY A 190 17.35 19.76 -8.37
C GLY A 190 17.35 19.58 -6.85
N ASP A 191 17.11 20.64 -6.06
CA ASP A 191 17.21 20.57 -4.61
C ASP A 191 16.15 19.63 -4.01
N VAL A 192 16.53 19.01 -2.88
CA VAL A 192 15.68 18.08 -2.13
C VAL A 192 15.54 18.60 -0.70
N HIS A 193 14.29 18.77 -0.25
CA HIS A 193 13.96 19.12 1.11
C HIS A 193 13.24 17.96 1.78
N PHE A 194 13.72 17.58 2.96
CA PHE A 194 13.08 16.58 3.83
C PHE A 194 12.40 17.30 4.98
N ASP A 195 11.20 16.86 5.36
CA ASP A 195 10.53 17.43 6.55
C ASP A 195 11.23 16.91 7.82
N GLU A 196 11.84 17.81 8.58
CA GLU A 196 12.51 17.51 9.85
C GLU A 196 11.51 17.27 11.01
N GLU A 197 10.23 17.57 10.82
CA GLU A 197 9.19 17.21 11.78
C GLU A 197 8.80 15.72 11.71
N GLU A 198 9.34 15.00 10.72
CA GLU A 198 9.22 13.55 10.58
C GLU A 198 10.31 12.77 11.32
N TYR A 199 9.95 11.57 11.79
CA TYR A 199 10.92 10.69 12.44
C TYR A 199 11.71 9.86 11.42
N TRP A 200 12.95 10.28 11.14
CA TRP A 200 13.81 9.66 10.13
C TRP A 200 14.54 8.43 10.65
N THR A 201 14.49 7.34 9.88
CA THR A 201 15.10 6.07 10.31
C THR A 201 15.80 5.31 9.19
N LYS A 202 16.51 4.25 9.58
CA LYS A 202 17.05 3.22 8.67
C LYS A 202 16.13 2.00 8.49
N GLY A 203 15.04 1.93 9.26
CA GLY A 203 14.17 0.76 9.36
C GLY A 203 12.72 1.12 9.05
N SER A 204 11.80 0.42 9.70
CA SER A 204 10.34 0.57 9.53
C SER A 204 9.67 1.44 10.60
N ASN A 205 10.39 1.84 11.65
CA ASN A 205 9.83 2.52 12.83
C ASN A 205 9.76 4.05 12.62
N GLY A 206 9.26 4.49 11.47
CA GLY A 206 9.27 5.87 10.99
C GLY A 206 9.43 5.89 9.48
N TYR A 207 9.96 6.98 8.93
CA TYR A 207 10.19 7.11 7.49
C TYR A 207 11.63 6.78 7.17
N ASN A 208 11.81 5.87 6.21
CA ASN A 208 13.14 5.40 5.85
C ASN A 208 13.80 6.40 4.90
N LEU A 209 14.84 7.09 5.37
CA LEU A 209 15.48 8.16 4.61
C LEU A 209 16.01 7.69 3.25
N PHE A 210 16.46 6.44 3.12
CA PHE A 210 16.93 5.92 1.84
C PHE A 210 15.81 5.87 0.79
N PHE A 211 14.60 5.45 1.16
CA PHE A 211 13.50 5.36 0.19
C PHE A 211 12.98 6.72 -0.21
N VAL A 212 12.76 7.61 0.76
CA VAL A 212 12.29 8.96 0.47
C VAL A 212 13.34 9.71 -0.36
N ALA A 213 14.62 9.67 0.02
CA ALA A 213 15.68 10.29 -0.78
C ALA A 213 15.79 9.69 -2.19
N ALA A 214 15.62 8.37 -2.35
CA ALA A 214 15.67 7.77 -3.68
C ALA A 214 14.51 8.24 -4.56
N HIS A 215 13.31 8.38 -3.99
CA HIS A 215 12.14 8.95 -4.68
C HIS A 215 12.37 10.40 -5.06
N GLU A 216 12.73 11.26 -4.11
CA GLU A 216 12.94 12.69 -4.36
C GLU A 216 14.05 12.94 -5.38
N LEU A 217 15.12 12.14 -5.36
CA LEU A 217 16.16 12.21 -6.39
C LEU A 217 15.64 11.85 -7.79
N GLY A 218 14.59 11.05 -7.92
CA GLY A 218 13.92 10.86 -9.21
C GLY A 218 13.35 12.16 -9.75
N HIS A 219 12.73 12.99 -8.90
CA HIS A 219 12.29 14.34 -9.26
C HIS A 219 13.47 15.26 -9.58
N SER A 220 14.52 15.27 -8.75
CA SER A 220 15.76 16.02 -9.04
C SER A 220 16.40 15.63 -10.37
N LEU A 221 16.07 14.45 -10.91
CA LEU A 221 16.57 13.93 -12.17
C LEU A 221 15.59 14.08 -13.33
N GLY A 222 14.39 14.62 -13.14
CA GLY A 222 13.46 14.89 -14.24
C GLY A 222 12.24 13.96 -14.31
N LEU A 223 12.07 13.05 -13.35
CA LEU A 223 10.92 12.15 -13.31
C LEU A 223 9.74 12.81 -12.59
N SER A 224 8.52 12.49 -13.02
CA SER A 224 7.28 12.80 -12.31
C SER A 224 6.83 11.63 -11.45
N HIS A 225 5.68 11.73 -10.80
CA HIS A 225 5.07 10.58 -10.16
C HIS A 225 4.57 9.55 -11.17
N SER A 226 4.77 8.26 -10.86
CA SER A 226 4.22 7.15 -11.61
C SER A 226 2.82 6.79 -11.11
N THR A 227 2.00 6.25 -12.00
CA THR A 227 0.71 5.63 -11.66
C THR A 227 0.85 4.14 -11.38
N ASP A 228 2.03 3.55 -11.62
CA ASP A 228 2.32 2.18 -11.20
C ASP A 228 2.54 2.19 -9.68
N PRO A 229 1.66 1.56 -8.87
CA PRO A 229 1.90 1.46 -7.43
C PRO A 229 3.24 0.79 -7.14
N GLY A 230 3.71 -0.05 -8.08
CA GLY A 230 5.01 -0.70 -8.18
C GLY A 230 6.23 0.16 -7.97
N ALA A 231 6.14 1.37 -8.52
CA ALA A 231 7.26 2.23 -8.78
C ALA A 231 7.80 2.86 -7.48
N LEU A 232 9.10 3.10 -7.46
CA LEU A 232 9.70 3.97 -6.47
C LEU A 232 9.09 5.37 -6.57
N MET A 233 8.82 5.86 -7.79
CA MET A 233 8.20 7.15 -8.05
C MET A 233 6.67 7.19 -7.83
N TYR A 234 6.07 6.18 -7.20
CA TYR A 234 4.68 6.29 -6.76
C TYR A 234 4.58 7.28 -5.58
N PRO A 235 3.60 8.20 -5.53
CA PRO A 235 3.62 9.32 -4.58
C PRO A 235 3.48 8.89 -3.12
N THR A 236 2.73 7.81 -2.85
CA THR A 236 2.50 7.36 -1.48
C THR A 236 3.67 6.54 -0.96
N TYR A 237 4.13 6.88 0.24
CA TYR A 237 5.20 6.15 0.90
C TYR A 237 4.80 4.70 1.20
N SER A 238 5.65 3.77 0.78
CA SER A 238 5.53 2.36 1.15
C SER A 238 6.89 1.82 1.58
N TYR A 239 6.93 1.22 2.76
CA TYR A 239 8.16 0.60 3.26
C TYR A 239 8.39 -0.77 2.61
N ILE A 240 9.66 -1.04 2.31
CA ILE A 240 10.19 -2.31 1.80
C ILE A 240 11.46 -2.58 2.59
N GLU A 241 11.79 -3.84 2.87
CA GLU A 241 13.08 -4.13 3.48
C GLU A 241 14.23 -3.66 2.56
N PRO A 242 15.18 -2.81 3.04
CA PRO A 242 16.22 -2.23 2.18
C PRO A 242 17.13 -3.22 1.45
N ASN A 243 17.19 -4.47 1.92
CA ASN A 243 17.94 -5.57 1.29
C ASN A 243 17.15 -6.31 0.21
N GLU A 244 15.81 -6.18 0.21
CA GLU A 244 14.91 -6.74 -0.81
C GLU A 244 14.61 -5.72 -1.92
N PHE A 245 14.96 -4.45 -1.70
CA PHE A 245 14.72 -3.38 -2.67
C PHE A 245 15.54 -3.55 -3.94
N HIS A 246 14.83 -3.52 -5.07
CA HIS A 246 15.36 -3.41 -6.42
C HIS A 246 14.55 -2.33 -7.12
N LEU A 247 15.21 -1.45 -7.88
CA LEU A 247 14.53 -0.41 -8.64
C LEU A 247 13.51 -1.04 -9.59
N PRO A 248 12.20 -0.72 -9.46
CA PRO A 248 11.17 -1.26 -10.33
C PRO A 248 11.41 -0.95 -11.82
N GLN A 249 10.89 -1.82 -12.68
CA GLN A 249 11.13 -1.70 -14.13
C GLN A 249 10.53 -0.41 -14.72
N ASP A 250 9.43 0.09 -14.15
CA ASP A 250 8.83 1.37 -14.53
C ASP A 250 9.82 2.54 -14.34
N ASP A 251 10.49 2.59 -13.19
CA ASP A 251 11.50 3.60 -12.88
C ASP A 251 12.77 3.47 -13.73
N ILE A 252 13.21 2.23 -14.00
CA ILE A 252 14.32 1.97 -14.92
C ILE A 252 13.98 2.51 -16.32
N ASN A 253 12.77 2.23 -16.81
CA ASN A 253 12.33 2.72 -18.12
C ASN A 253 12.25 4.25 -18.14
N GLY A 254 11.73 4.86 -17.07
CA GLY A 254 11.63 6.32 -16.92
C GLY A 254 12.99 6.98 -17.02
N ILE A 255 13.93 6.63 -16.13
CA ILE A 255 15.25 7.27 -16.09
C ILE A 255 16.07 7.02 -17.35
N GLN A 256 15.95 5.84 -17.96
CA GLN A 256 16.64 5.51 -19.21
C GLN A 256 16.03 6.22 -20.42
N THR A 257 14.75 6.60 -20.37
CA THR A 257 14.15 7.43 -21.42
C THR A 257 14.74 8.84 -21.41
N VAL A 258 15.07 9.36 -20.22
CA VAL A 258 15.68 10.70 -20.07
C VAL A 258 17.18 10.69 -20.38
N TYR A 259 17.94 9.75 -19.83
CA TYR A 259 19.42 9.77 -19.86
C TYR A 259 20.08 8.65 -20.67
N GLY A 260 19.30 7.66 -21.11
CA GLY A 260 19.81 6.42 -21.69
C GLY A 260 20.19 5.37 -20.64
N PRO A 261 20.43 4.11 -21.06
CA PRO A 261 20.93 3.05 -20.18
C PRO A 261 22.37 3.30 -19.75
N SER A 262 22.79 2.66 -18.66
CA SER A 262 24.21 2.59 -18.29
C SER A 262 25.04 1.85 -19.34
N ASP A 263 26.33 2.15 -19.42
CA ASP A 263 27.28 1.50 -20.32
C ASP A 263 27.63 0.05 -19.89
N ASN A 264 27.00 -0.44 -18.81
CA ASN A 264 27.20 -1.80 -18.32
C ASN A 264 26.66 -2.82 -19.35
N PRO A 265 27.44 -3.86 -19.69
CA PRO A 265 27.03 -4.85 -20.69
C PRO A 265 25.80 -5.68 -20.26
N VAL A 266 25.60 -5.83 -18.96
CA VAL A 266 24.40 -6.44 -18.39
C VAL A 266 23.42 -5.33 -18.07
N LYS A 267 22.34 -5.26 -18.86
CA LYS A 267 21.26 -4.31 -18.60
C LYS A 267 20.51 -4.74 -17.34
N PRO A 268 20.43 -3.88 -16.31
CA PRO A 268 19.69 -4.19 -15.09
C PRO A 268 18.20 -4.34 -15.41
N THR A 269 17.58 -5.35 -14.82
CA THR A 269 16.13 -5.58 -14.89
C THR A 269 15.53 -5.45 -13.50
N GLY A 270 14.41 -4.75 -13.39
CA GLY A 270 13.70 -4.52 -12.15
C GLY A 270 12.52 -5.47 -11.96
N PRO A 271 11.95 -5.55 -10.74
CA PRO A 271 10.64 -6.16 -10.54
C PRO A 271 9.57 -5.40 -11.35
N THR A 272 8.61 -6.14 -11.90
CA THR A 272 7.45 -5.59 -12.60
C THR A 272 6.20 -5.80 -11.76
N THR A 273 5.33 -4.80 -11.70
CA THR A 273 4.01 -4.96 -11.09
C THR A 273 3.22 -6.05 -11.82
N PRO A 274 2.67 -7.05 -11.11
CA PRO A 274 1.95 -8.14 -11.77
C PRO A 274 0.70 -7.63 -12.49
N GLY A 275 0.54 -8.03 -13.75
CA GLY A 275 -0.63 -7.65 -14.54
C GLY A 275 -1.89 -8.43 -14.11
N THR A 276 -2.97 -7.70 -13.80
CA THR A 276 -4.27 -8.27 -13.41
C THR A 276 -4.78 -9.35 -14.38
N CYS A 277 -4.69 -9.10 -15.70
CA CYS A 277 -5.13 -10.04 -16.73
C CYS A 277 -4.02 -10.93 -17.29
N ASP A 278 -2.86 -11.03 -16.63
CA ASP A 278 -1.82 -11.97 -17.03
C ASP A 278 -2.32 -13.42 -16.89
N PRO A 279 -2.40 -14.23 -17.97
CA PRO A 279 -2.80 -15.63 -17.88
C PRO A 279 -1.85 -16.51 -17.05
N LYS A 280 -0.65 -16.02 -16.72
CA LYS A 280 0.33 -16.68 -15.86
C LYS A 280 0.23 -16.28 -14.39
N LEU A 281 -0.70 -15.38 -14.03
CA LEU A 281 -0.86 -14.92 -12.66
C LEU A 281 -1.12 -16.09 -11.69
N THR A 282 -0.46 -16.08 -10.55
CA THR A 282 -0.67 -17.03 -9.45
C THR A 282 -0.85 -16.25 -8.16
N PHE A 283 -1.40 -16.88 -7.12
CA PHE A 283 -1.58 -16.23 -5.82
C PHE A 283 -0.88 -17.03 -4.73
N ASP A 284 -0.25 -16.32 -3.81
CA ASP A 284 0.43 -16.91 -2.66
C ASP A 284 -0.55 -17.15 -1.49
N ALA A 285 -1.63 -16.36 -1.43
CA ALA A 285 -2.75 -16.56 -0.50
C ALA A 285 -4.02 -15.87 -1.04
N VAL A 286 -5.20 -16.34 -0.61
CA VAL A 286 -6.48 -15.69 -0.88
C VAL A 286 -7.31 -15.77 0.39
N ALA A 287 -7.98 -14.67 0.76
CA ALA A 287 -8.89 -14.64 1.90
C ALA A 287 -10.12 -13.78 1.58
N THR A 288 -11.21 -14.05 2.29
CA THR A 288 -12.31 -13.11 2.38
C THR A 288 -12.01 -12.04 3.43
N MET A 289 -12.66 -10.88 3.33
CA MET A 289 -12.68 -9.87 4.38
C MET A 289 -14.00 -9.10 4.29
N ARG A 290 -14.93 -9.35 5.19
CA ARG A 290 -16.27 -8.72 5.25
C ARG A 290 -17.00 -8.76 3.89
N GLY A 291 -16.90 -9.90 3.20
CA GLY A 291 -17.53 -10.13 1.89
C GLY A 291 -16.69 -9.73 0.68
N GLU A 292 -15.57 -9.04 0.87
CA GLU A 292 -14.59 -8.79 -0.20
C GLU A 292 -13.63 -9.97 -0.35
N LEU A 293 -12.94 -10.04 -1.49
CA LEU A 293 -11.84 -10.98 -1.68
C LEU A 293 -10.51 -10.26 -1.77
N LEU A 294 -9.53 -10.75 -1.02
CA LEU A 294 -8.14 -10.30 -1.04
C LEU A 294 -7.28 -11.41 -1.66
N PHE A 295 -6.58 -11.09 -2.74
CA PHE A 295 -5.67 -12.00 -3.42
C PHE A 295 -4.24 -11.49 -3.23
N PHE A 296 -3.38 -12.25 -2.55
CA PHE A 296 -2.02 -11.83 -2.22
C PHE A 296 -1.00 -12.42 -3.19
N LYS A 297 -0.04 -11.62 -3.62
CA LYS A 297 1.11 -12.06 -4.42
C LYS A 297 2.35 -11.24 -4.13
N ASP A 298 3.40 -11.89 -3.66
CA ASP A 298 4.67 -11.27 -3.30
C ASP A 298 4.42 -10.06 -2.35
N ARG A 299 4.71 -8.85 -2.79
CA ARG A 299 4.49 -7.60 -2.02
C ARG A 299 3.16 -6.89 -2.33
N TYR A 300 2.35 -7.49 -3.20
CA TYR A 300 1.10 -6.94 -3.72
C TYR A 300 -0.11 -7.69 -3.19
N PHE A 301 -1.27 -7.04 -3.26
CA PHE A 301 -2.56 -7.71 -3.19
C PHE A 301 -3.58 -7.05 -4.11
N TRP A 302 -4.52 -7.85 -4.63
CA TRP A 302 -5.73 -7.34 -5.28
C TRP A 302 -6.89 -7.41 -4.31
N ARG A 303 -7.70 -6.35 -4.31
CA ARG A 303 -8.97 -6.29 -3.59
C ARG A 303 -10.11 -6.36 -4.60
N LYS A 304 -11.01 -7.32 -4.43
CA LYS A 304 -12.22 -7.46 -5.22
C LYS A 304 -13.43 -7.17 -4.34
N HIS A 305 -13.97 -5.96 -4.46
CA HIS A 305 -15.25 -5.64 -3.83
C HIS A 305 -16.42 -6.28 -4.62
N PRO A 306 -17.47 -6.80 -3.95
CA PRO A 306 -18.62 -7.44 -4.63
C PRO A 306 -19.38 -6.53 -5.59
N GLN A 307 -19.43 -5.23 -5.29
CA GLN A 307 -20.15 -4.24 -6.09
C GLN A 307 -19.30 -3.60 -7.20
N MET A 308 -18.02 -3.97 -7.29
CA MET A 308 -17.13 -3.47 -8.34
C MET A 308 -17.04 -4.49 -9.47
N THR A 309 -16.73 -4.05 -10.68
CA THR A 309 -16.40 -4.95 -11.80
C THR A 309 -14.91 -5.24 -11.83
N GLU A 310 -14.09 -4.23 -11.58
CA GLU A 310 -12.64 -4.35 -11.60
C GLU A 310 -12.09 -4.76 -10.22
N VAL A 311 -10.78 -5.00 -10.19
CA VAL A 311 -10.00 -5.26 -8.98
C VAL A 311 -8.98 -4.16 -8.77
N ASP A 312 -8.76 -3.81 -7.50
CA ASP A 312 -7.82 -2.76 -7.13
C ASP A 312 -6.51 -3.42 -6.70
N LEU A 313 -5.42 -3.13 -7.41
CA LEU A 313 -4.07 -3.63 -7.09
C LEU A 313 -3.35 -2.66 -6.17
N ASN A 314 -2.83 -3.16 -5.05
CA ASN A 314 -2.15 -2.36 -4.04
C ASN A 314 -0.95 -3.08 -3.43
N PHE A 315 -0.11 -2.34 -2.69
CA PHE A 315 0.93 -2.91 -1.83
C PHE A 315 0.38 -3.34 -0.50
N ILE A 316 0.84 -4.49 -0.03
CA ILE A 316 0.53 -4.95 1.32
C ILE A 316 0.97 -3.90 2.35
N SER A 317 2.17 -3.33 2.20
CA SER A 317 2.72 -2.34 3.14
C SER A 317 2.00 -0.99 3.12
N LEU A 318 1.24 -0.66 2.07
CA LEU A 318 0.41 0.55 2.03
C LEU A 318 -0.81 0.48 2.95
N PHE A 319 -1.24 -0.73 3.32
CA PHE A 319 -2.37 -0.95 4.23
C PHE A 319 -1.90 -1.49 5.57
N TRP A 320 -0.85 -2.32 5.54
CA TRP A 320 -0.30 -2.98 6.73
C TRP A 320 1.23 -2.90 6.72
N PRO A 321 1.82 -1.76 7.13
CA PRO A 321 3.28 -1.56 7.11
C PRO A 321 4.08 -2.61 7.89
N ASN A 322 3.49 -3.14 8.96
CA ASN A 322 4.10 -4.16 9.83
C ASN A 322 3.81 -5.61 9.39
N LEU A 323 3.12 -5.79 8.26
CA LEU A 323 2.84 -7.10 7.68
C LEU A 323 3.93 -7.44 6.66
N PRO A 324 4.50 -8.66 6.69
CA PRO A 324 5.55 -9.00 5.74
C PRO A 324 4.98 -9.23 4.33
N SER A 325 5.82 -9.03 3.32
CA SER A 325 5.60 -9.51 1.96
C SER A 325 5.55 -11.04 1.91
N GLY A 326 4.97 -11.62 0.85
CA GLY A 326 4.98 -13.05 0.58
C GLY A 326 4.15 -13.86 1.57
N ILE A 327 2.91 -13.42 1.82
CA ILE A 327 1.93 -14.15 2.64
C ILE A 327 1.65 -15.51 2.01
N GLN A 328 1.74 -16.58 2.80
CA GLN A 328 1.72 -17.97 2.32
C GLN A 328 0.37 -18.67 2.53
N ALA A 329 -0.47 -18.13 3.41
CA ALA A 329 -1.85 -18.53 3.57
C ALA A 329 -2.61 -17.40 4.27
N ALA A 330 -3.91 -17.29 4.02
CA ALA A 330 -4.77 -16.37 4.74
C ALA A 330 -6.18 -16.96 4.84
N TYR A 331 -6.93 -16.60 5.89
CA TYR A 331 -8.35 -16.93 5.99
C TYR A 331 -9.08 -15.92 6.88
N GLU A 332 -10.39 -15.78 6.68
CA GLU A 332 -11.25 -15.01 7.57
C GLU A 332 -11.94 -15.93 8.60
N ASN A 333 -11.91 -15.52 9.86
CA ASN A 333 -12.84 -16.00 10.87
C ASN A 333 -13.98 -14.98 10.99
N VAL A 334 -15.09 -15.25 10.30
CA VAL A 334 -16.24 -14.35 10.23
C VAL A 334 -16.88 -14.11 11.60
N GLU A 335 -16.94 -15.14 12.46
CA GLU A 335 -17.50 -14.99 13.81
C GLU A 335 -16.71 -14.02 14.69
N ARG A 336 -15.39 -13.93 14.45
CA ARG A 336 -14.49 -13.03 15.18
C ARG A 336 -14.23 -11.73 14.44
N ASP A 337 -14.75 -11.58 13.23
CA ASP A 337 -14.49 -10.45 12.33
C ASP A 337 -12.97 -10.19 12.16
N GLN A 338 -12.22 -11.29 11.93
CA GLN A 338 -10.76 -11.28 11.91
C GLN A 338 -10.19 -12.03 10.71
N VAL A 339 -9.18 -11.44 10.06
CA VAL A 339 -8.42 -12.10 8.97
C VAL A 339 -7.06 -12.55 9.51
N PHE A 340 -6.77 -13.84 9.41
CA PHE A 340 -5.50 -14.43 9.82
C PHE A 340 -4.60 -14.56 8.61
N LEU A 341 -3.36 -14.07 8.69
CA LEU A 341 -2.36 -14.18 7.63
C LEU A 341 -1.11 -14.91 8.13
N PHE A 342 -0.57 -15.80 7.32
CA PHE A 342 0.50 -16.71 7.70
C PHE A 342 1.73 -16.50 6.83
N LYS A 343 2.89 -16.43 7.47
CA LYS A 343 4.20 -16.48 6.80
C LYS A 343 5.16 -17.28 7.68
N GLU A 344 5.77 -18.30 7.10
CA GLU A 344 6.64 -19.24 7.80
C GLU A 344 5.92 -19.85 9.02
N ASN A 345 6.57 -19.87 10.17
CA ASN A 345 6.01 -20.38 11.42
C ASN A 345 5.29 -19.30 12.24
N LYS A 346 4.92 -18.17 11.60
CA LYS A 346 4.28 -17.03 12.25
C LYS A 346 2.94 -16.70 11.60
N TYR A 347 2.08 -16.04 12.38
CA TYR A 347 0.82 -15.50 11.89
C TYR A 347 0.53 -14.11 12.47
N TRP A 348 -0.21 -13.33 11.69
CA TRP A 348 -0.74 -12.02 12.02
C TRP A 348 -2.26 -12.06 11.97
N VAL A 349 -2.91 -11.12 12.63
CA VAL A 349 -4.36 -10.99 12.65
C VAL A 349 -4.73 -9.56 12.31
N LEU A 350 -5.66 -9.40 11.39
CA LEU A 350 -6.33 -8.14 11.08
C LEU A 350 -7.71 -8.12 11.72
N SER A 351 -8.11 -6.97 12.24
CA SER A 351 -9.47 -6.67 12.69
C SER A 351 -9.97 -5.49 11.88
N GLY A 352 -10.76 -5.75 10.84
CA GLY A 352 -10.95 -4.77 9.76
C GLY A 352 -9.62 -4.48 9.06
N TYR A 353 -9.20 -3.21 9.00
CA TYR A 353 -7.92 -2.81 8.42
C TYR A 353 -6.77 -2.77 9.43
N ASP A 354 -7.06 -2.90 10.72
CA ASP A 354 -6.06 -2.73 11.77
C ASP A 354 -5.34 -4.05 12.06
N LEU A 355 -4.01 -3.98 12.11
CA LEU A 355 -3.19 -5.07 12.60
C LEU A 355 -3.35 -5.21 14.13
N VAL A 356 -3.81 -6.36 14.58
CA VAL A 356 -4.02 -6.61 16.01
C VAL A 356 -2.69 -6.60 16.76
N TYR A 357 -2.63 -5.86 17.87
CA TYR A 357 -1.45 -5.76 18.73
C TYR A 357 -0.94 -7.14 19.22
N ASN A 358 0.34 -7.22 19.59
CA ASN A 358 1.04 -8.46 20.00
C ASN A 358 1.14 -9.56 18.92
N HIS A 359 1.21 -9.18 17.65
CA HIS A 359 1.55 -10.06 16.53
C HIS A 359 2.88 -9.63 15.89
N PRO A 360 3.62 -10.55 15.24
CA PRO A 360 3.27 -11.95 14.94
C PRO A 360 3.27 -12.90 16.14
N LYS A 361 2.41 -13.91 16.08
CA LYS A 361 2.39 -15.08 16.98
C LYS A 361 2.81 -16.35 16.26
N SER A 362 3.01 -17.44 17.01
CA SER A 362 3.55 -18.68 16.46
C SER A 362 2.43 -19.59 15.97
N ILE A 363 2.58 -20.24 14.80
CA ILE A 363 1.57 -21.20 14.33
C ILE A 363 1.41 -22.39 15.29
N TYR A 364 2.40 -22.67 16.14
CA TYR A 364 2.31 -23.75 17.12
C TYR A 364 1.22 -23.50 18.18
N ASP A 365 0.73 -22.27 18.29
CA ASP A 365 -0.37 -21.88 19.17
C ASP A 365 -1.69 -22.52 18.72
N PHE A 366 -1.82 -22.87 17.43
CA PHE A 366 -2.91 -23.67 16.89
C PHE A 366 -2.76 -25.18 17.16
N GLY A 367 -1.65 -25.63 17.77
CA GLY A 367 -1.37 -27.04 18.02
C GLY A 367 -0.61 -27.76 16.89
N PHE A 368 -0.01 -27.03 15.95
CA PHE A 368 0.86 -27.64 14.93
C PHE A 368 2.12 -28.27 15.56
N PRO A 369 2.58 -29.43 15.05
CA PRO A 369 3.85 -30.01 15.49
C PRO A 369 5.04 -29.20 14.98
N LYS A 370 6.16 -29.21 15.72
CA LYS A 370 7.35 -28.37 15.44
C LYS A 370 8.03 -28.62 14.09
N ASN A 371 7.74 -29.73 13.42
CA ASN A 371 8.21 -30.03 12.08
C ASN A 371 7.45 -29.27 10.98
N VAL A 372 6.24 -28.76 11.27
CA VAL A 372 5.51 -27.88 10.36
C VAL A 372 6.13 -26.49 10.46
N LYS A 373 6.76 -26.05 9.36
CA LYS A 373 7.47 -24.75 9.29
C LYS A 373 6.71 -23.66 8.56
N ARG A 374 5.65 -24.03 7.84
CA ARG A 374 4.80 -23.12 7.10
C ARG A 374 3.46 -23.76 6.77
N ILE A 375 2.48 -22.92 6.44
CA ILE A 375 1.17 -23.31 5.93
C ILE A 375 1.10 -22.86 4.47
N ASN A 376 0.58 -23.72 3.59
CA ASN A 376 0.51 -23.47 2.14
C ASN A 376 -0.81 -22.84 1.70
N ALA A 377 -1.90 -23.12 2.41
CA ALA A 377 -3.20 -22.49 2.18
C ALA A 377 -4.06 -22.68 3.42
N ALA A 378 -5.05 -21.81 3.60
CA ALA A 378 -6.03 -21.94 4.67
C ALA A 378 -7.40 -21.45 4.16
N PHE A 379 -8.49 -22.02 4.69
CA PHE A 379 -9.82 -21.40 4.60
C PHE A 379 -10.64 -21.80 5.84
N SER A 380 -11.62 -20.98 6.20
CA SER A 380 -12.59 -21.31 7.26
C SER A 380 -13.93 -21.67 6.64
N ASP A 381 -14.55 -22.74 7.13
CA ASP A 381 -15.93 -23.10 6.82
C ASP A 381 -16.86 -22.51 7.88
N GLU A 382 -17.48 -21.39 7.51
CA GLU A 382 -18.42 -20.64 8.35
C GLU A 382 -19.56 -21.50 8.90
N ASN A 383 -20.03 -22.50 8.14
CA ASN A 383 -21.17 -23.31 8.58
C ASN A 383 -20.82 -24.30 9.69
N SER A 384 -19.56 -24.73 9.75
CA SER A 384 -19.13 -25.75 10.71
C SER A 384 -18.22 -25.19 11.82
N GLY A 385 -17.77 -23.93 11.71
CA GLY A 385 -16.79 -23.35 12.61
C GLY A 385 -15.43 -24.06 12.53
N LYS A 386 -15.12 -24.67 11.38
CA LYS A 386 -13.89 -25.44 11.16
C LYS A 386 -12.97 -24.72 10.20
N THR A 387 -11.72 -24.54 10.60
CA THR A 387 -10.64 -24.00 9.77
C THR A 387 -9.80 -25.14 9.21
N TYR A 388 -9.53 -25.10 7.92
CA TYR A 388 -8.73 -26.11 7.21
C TYR A 388 -7.38 -25.51 6.84
N PHE A 389 -6.30 -26.16 7.28
CA PHE A 389 -4.93 -25.74 6.98
C PHE A 389 -4.25 -26.79 6.11
N PHE A 390 -3.67 -26.36 4.98
CA PHE A 390 -2.98 -27.23 4.04
C PHE A 390 -1.47 -27.10 4.20
N VAL A 391 -0.76 -28.21 4.34
CA VAL A 391 0.71 -28.25 4.47
C VAL A 391 1.24 -29.43 3.67
N GLY A 392 1.96 -29.14 2.58
CA GLY A 392 2.42 -30.16 1.65
C GLY A 392 1.26 -30.98 1.08
N ASP A 393 1.36 -32.31 1.13
CA ASP A 393 0.32 -33.25 0.66
C ASP A 393 -0.76 -33.59 1.71
N LYS A 394 -0.76 -32.88 2.83
CA LYS A 394 -1.62 -33.11 3.98
C LYS A 394 -2.43 -31.88 4.34
N TYR A 395 -3.50 -32.09 5.10
CA TYR A 395 -4.27 -31.02 5.69
C TYR A 395 -4.65 -31.34 7.15
N TRP A 396 -4.90 -30.28 7.91
CA TRP A 396 -5.31 -30.25 9.31
C TRP A 396 -6.67 -29.58 9.39
N ARG A 397 -7.47 -29.96 10.37
CA ARG A 397 -8.74 -29.30 10.67
C ARG A 397 -8.72 -28.81 12.10
N TYR A 398 -8.92 -27.52 12.27
CA TYR A 398 -8.94 -26.82 13.53
C TYR A 398 -10.38 -26.43 13.86
N ASP A 399 -10.79 -26.62 15.10
CA ASP A 399 -12.10 -26.24 15.59
C ASP A 399 -11.99 -24.88 16.27
N GLU A 400 -12.65 -23.86 15.70
CA GLU A 400 -12.59 -22.49 16.19
C GLU A 400 -13.33 -22.30 17.52
N ASN A 401 -14.30 -23.17 17.84
CA ASN A 401 -15.06 -23.15 19.09
C ASN A 401 -14.24 -23.72 20.25
N SER A 402 -13.70 -24.92 20.07
CA SER A 402 -12.84 -25.56 21.08
C SER A 402 -11.41 -25.00 21.11
N ARG A 403 -11.03 -24.23 20.07
CA ARG A 403 -9.69 -23.69 19.86
C ARG A 403 -8.61 -24.76 19.88
N SER A 404 -8.86 -25.87 19.18
CA SER A 404 -7.95 -27.01 19.13
C SER A 404 -8.02 -27.77 17.80
N MET A 405 -6.95 -28.49 17.46
CA MET A 405 -6.95 -29.38 16.30
C MET A 405 -7.85 -30.59 16.55
N ASP A 406 -8.70 -30.92 15.58
CA ASP A 406 -9.52 -32.13 15.63
C ASP A 406 -8.62 -33.37 15.70
N GLN A 407 -9.10 -34.41 16.39
CA GLN A 407 -8.41 -35.69 16.45
C GLN A 407 -8.36 -36.39 15.08
N GLY A 408 -7.30 -37.16 14.83
CA GLY A 408 -7.13 -37.92 13.59
C GLY A 408 -6.55 -37.09 12.42
N TYR A 409 -6.02 -35.90 12.70
CA TYR A 409 -5.27 -35.08 11.74
C TYR A 409 -3.76 -35.11 12.02
N PRO A 410 -2.91 -34.93 10.99
CA PRO A 410 -3.24 -34.62 9.59
C PRO A 410 -3.80 -35.78 8.77
N LYS A 411 -4.56 -35.44 7.72
CA LYS A 411 -5.03 -36.37 6.68
C LYS A 411 -4.41 -36.02 5.33
N LYS A 412 -4.40 -36.97 4.39
CA LYS A 412 -3.93 -36.72 3.01
C LYS A 412 -4.99 -35.97 2.22
N ILE A 413 -4.59 -34.92 1.50
CA ILE A 413 -5.50 -34.08 0.69
C ILE A 413 -6.28 -34.93 -0.32
N ILE A 414 -5.60 -35.85 -1.00
CA ILE A 414 -6.19 -36.69 -2.07
C ILE A 414 -7.36 -37.58 -1.61
N ASN A 415 -7.46 -37.89 -0.32
CA ASN A 415 -8.52 -38.75 0.20
C ASN A 415 -9.86 -38.01 0.27
N ASP A 416 -9.83 -36.75 0.69
CA ASP A 416 -11.02 -35.95 1.02
C ASP A 416 -11.30 -34.85 -0.03
N PHE A 417 -10.27 -34.35 -0.72
CA PHE A 417 -10.35 -33.33 -1.77
C PHE A 417 -9.96 -33.92 -3.14
N ARG A 418 -10.75 -34.87 -3.62
CA ARG A 418 -10.46 -35.59 -4.87
C ARG A 418 -10.42 -34.63 -6.07
N GLY A 419 -9.32 -34.68 -6.81
CA GLY A 419 -9.09 -33.83 -8.00
C GLY A 419 -8.29 -32.55 -7.75
N ILE A 420 -8.04 -32.16 -6.50
CA ILE A 420 -7.35 -30.91 -6.11
C ILE A 420 -5.81 -31.06 -6.06
N GLY A 421 -5.24 -32.09 -6.67
CA GLY A 421 -3.78 -32.29 -6.67
C GLY A 421 -3.19 -32.49 -5.27
N LYS A 422 -1.88 -32.27 -5.12
CA LYS A 422 -1.14 -32.52 -3.86
C LYS A 422 -0.64 -31.25 -3.17
N LYS A 423 -0.54 -30.13 -3.86
CA LYS A 423 -0.02 -28.88 -3.31
C LYS A 423 -0.95 -27.77 -3.73
N ILE A 424 -1.51 -27.08 -2.75
CA ILE A 424 -2.44 -25.98 -2.90
C ILE A 424 -1.65 -24.72 -2.58
N ASP A 425 -1.73 -23.71 -3.45
CA ASP A 425 -1.05 -22.43 -3.25
C ASP A 425 -1.95 -21.42 -2.53
N ALA A 426 -3.27 -21.47 -2.74
CA ALA A 426 -4.24 -20.70 -1.96
C ALA A 426 -5.61 -21.38 -1.93
N ALA A 427 -6.46 -21.03 -0.96
CA ALA A 427 -7.82 -21.51 -0.90
C ALA A 427 -8.74 -20.48 -0.23
N PHE A 428 -10.02 -20.44 -0.62
CA PHE A 428 -11.05 -19.74 0.14
C PHE A 428 -12.41 -20.40 -0.09
N GLN A 429 -13.36 -20.13 0.80
CA GLN A 429 -14.75 -20.58 0.66
C GLN A 429 -15.63 -19.42 0.21
N SER A 430 -16.53 -19.66 -0.75
CA SER A 430 -17.56 -18.70 -1.13
C SER A 430 -18.86 -19.42 -1.48
N GLY A 431 -19.91 -19.06 -0.75
CA GLY A 431 -21.17 -19.80 -0.74
C GLY A 431 -20.92 -21.25 -0.33
N ARG A 432 -21.43 -22.20 -1.12
CA ARG A 432 -21.27 -23.64 -0.86
C ARG A 432 -19.97 -24.25 -1.38
N TYR A 433 -19.17 -23.50 -2.12
CA TYR A 433 -18.01 -24.04 -2.83
C TYR A 433 -16.71 -23.60 -2.18
N ILE A 434 -15.71 -24.46 -2.30
CA ILE A 434 -14.33 -24.14 -1.95
C ILE A 434 -13.57 -23.92 -3.25
N TYR A 435 -12.83 -22.83 -3.33
CA TYR A 435 -12.00 -22.47 -4.47
C TYR A 435 -10.54 -22.71 -4.12
N PHE A 436 -9.90 -23.62 -4.84
CA PHE A 436 -8.48 -23.95 -4.66
C PHE A 436 -7.65 -23.39 -5.82
N PHE A 437 -6.51 -22.79 -5.51
CA PHE A 437 -5.56 -22.25 -6.48
C PHE A 437 -4.31 -23.11 -6.49
N ILE A 438 -3.91 -23.52 -7.70
CA ILE A 438 -2.72 -24.35 -7.94
C ILE A 438 -2.06 -23.83 -9.21
N GLY A 439 -0.96 -23.09 -9.06
CA GLY A 439 -0.35 -22.33 -10.14
C GLY A 439 -1.38 -21.43 -10.83
N THR A 440 -1.46 -21.53 -12.15
CA THR A 440 -2.33 -20.69 -12.99
C THR A 440 -3.77 -21.22 -13.10
N ARG A 441 -4.16 -22.18 -12.26
CA ARG A 441 -5.48 -22.83 -12.31
C ARG A 441 -6.22 -22.66 -11.00
N GLN A 442 -7.51 -22.40 -11.12
CA GLN A 442 -8.47 -22.40 -10.03
C GLN A 442 -9.41 -23.60 -10.17
N PHE A 443 -9.67 -24.29 -9.08
CA PHE A 443 -10.57 -25.43 -9.01
C PHE A 443 -11.74 -25.08 -8.10
N GLN A 444 -12.94 -25.08 -8.65
CA GLN A 444 -14.17 -24.98 -7.86
C GLN A 444 -14.55 -26.38 -7.38
N PHE A 445 -14.56 -26.58 -6.07
CA PHE A 445 -14.82 -27.86 -5.42
C PHE A 445 -16.12 -27.82 -4.62
N ASP A 446 -16.94 -28.85 -4.78
CA ASP A 446 -18.17 -29.04 -4.00
C ASP A 446 -17.92 -30.04 -2.86
N PRO A 447 -17.92 -29.59 -1.59
CA PRO A 447 -17.65 -30.45 -0.45
C PRO A 447 -18.76 -31.48 -0.17
N ASN A 448 -20.00 -31.26 -0.64
CA ASN A 448 -21.12 -32.18 -0.41
C ASN A 448 -20.99 -33.45 -1.25
N VAL A 449 -20.59 -33.29 -2.52
CA VAL A 449 -20.38 -34.40 -3.46
C VAL A 449 -18.91 -34.81 -3.59
N LYS A 450 -18.00 -34.08 -2.94
CA LYS A 450 -16.55 -34.32 -2.87
C LYS A 450 -15.87 -34.44 -4.24
N ARG A 451 -16.16 -33.49 -5.15
CA ARG A 451 -15.54 -33.44 -6.48
C ARG A 451 -15.32 -32.02 -6.98
N VAL A 452 -14.39 -31.88 -7.91
CA VAL A 452 -14.21 -30.67 -8.72
C VAL A 452 -15.40 -30.52 -9.67
N VAL A 453 -16.00 -29.33 -9.67
CA VAL A 453 -17.16 -28.98 -10.50
C VAL A 453 -16.74 -28.19 -11.73
N SER A 454 -15.71 -27.35 -11.59
CA SER A 454 -15.18 -26.52 -12.67
C SER A 454 -13.69 -26.24 -12.46
N VAL A 455 -12.96 -26.02 -13.56
CA VAL A 455 -11.57 -25.59 -13.57
C VAL A 455 -11.46 -24.34 -14.43
N MET A 456 -10.91 -23.29 -13.86
CA MET A 456 -10.77 -21.96 -14.48
C MET A 456 -9.31 -21.50 -14.39
N LYS A 457 -8.99 -20.37 -15.04
CA LYS A 457 -7.73 -19.67 -14.78
C LYS A 457 -7.76 -19.09 -13.37
N SER A 458 -6.60 -18.97 -12.74
CA SER A 458 -6.44 -18.31 -11.44
C SER A 458 -7.05 -16.90 -11.41
N ASN A 459 -6.89 -16.11 -12.48
CA ASN A 459 -7.39 -14.74 -12.56
C ASN A 459 -8.86 -14.61 -13.01
N SER A 460 -9.64 -15.69 -13.02
CA SER A 460 -11.04 -15.65 -13.49
C SER A 460 -11.97 -14.75 -12.65
N TRP A 461 -11.56 -14.37 -11.44
CA TRP A 461 -12.31 -13.43 -10.59
C TRP A 461 -12.15 -11.96 -11.00
N PHE A 462 -11.21 -11.66 -11.88
CA PHE A 462 -10.80 -10.29 -12.21
C PHE A 462 -11.50 -9.75 -13.47
N ASN A 463 -12.50 -10.46 -14.00
CA ASN A 463 -13.20 -10.12 -15.23
C ASN A 463 -12.28 -9.96 -16.45
N CYS A 464 -11.25 -10.80 -16.48
CA CYS A 464 -10.49 -11.19 -17.66
C CYS A 464 -11.13 -12.45 -18.28
#